data_AF-A0A5B0N6H4-F1
#
_entry.id   AF-A0A5B0N6H4-F1
#
_cell.length_a   1.000
_cell.length_b   1.000
_cell.length_c   1.000
_cell.angle_alpha   90.00
_cell.angle_beta   90.00
_cell.angle_gamma   90.00
#
_symmetry.space_group_name_H-M   'P 1'
#
loop_
_entity.id
_entity.type
_entity.pdbx_description
1 polymer ?
#
loop_
_entity_poly.entity_id
_entity_poly.type
_entity_poly.pdbx_seq_one_letter_code
_entity_poly.pdbx_strand_id
1 'polypeptide(L)'
;MKEHGGKVDWKALVNSMEDDEDQEPMDDGEREASIEEYFKMISAGLAGTSPHMVSATIAALSRVLFEFHDELNRTKIDELISTTEIFLNSPNREIAKTAIGFMKVAVVSLKQEVVSKQLEKIVPGLLNWAAEHKNYFKANIQNLLEFFLRLFGFDTFEKFVSSRDICICSYQCNYWYWFIEPIN
;
A
#
# COMPACT_ATOMS: atom_id res chain seq x y z
N MET A 1 2.84 -13.52 23.57
CA MET A 1 3.56 -12.50 24.35
C MET A 1 3.14 -11.16 23.78
N LYS A 2 2.10 -10.51 24.33
CA LYS A 2 1.75 -9.13 23.96
C LYS A 2 2.40 -8.24 25.02
N GLU A 3 3.68 -7.97 24.83
CA GLU A 3 4.36 -6.95 25.65
C GLU A 3 3.82 -5.59 25.19
N HIS A 4 3.22 -4.85 26.11
CA HIS A 4 2.88 -3.45 25.88
C HIS A 4 4.18 -2.67 25.62
N GLY A 5 4.23 -1.96 24.50
CA GLY A 5 5.43 -1.28 24.01
C GLY A 5 6.00 -0.29 25.04
N GLY A 6 7.33 -0.17 25.06
CA GLY A 6 8.05 0.78 25.90
C GLY A 6 7.78 2.24 25.53
N LYS A 7 8.46 3.18 26.20
CA LYS A 7 8.37 4.60 25.84
C LYS A 7 9.32 4.94 24.69
N VAL A 8 8.88 5.77 23.75
CA VAL A 8 9.72 6.30 22.67
C VAL A 8 10.13 7.75 22.96
N ASP A 9 11.43 8.02 22.92
CA ASP A 9 11.99 9.37 22.96
C ASP A 9 12.15 9.89 21.51
N TRP A 10 11.23 10.77 21.12
CA TRP A 10 11.18 11.34 19.77
C TRP A 10 12.37 12.28 19.47
N LYS A 11 12.94 12.92 20.51
CA LYS A 11 14.02 13.89 20.37
C LYS A 11 15.33 13.25 19.90
N ALA A 12 15.61 12.04 20.39
CA ALA A 12 16.80 11.30 19.99
C ALA A 12 16.77 10.84 18.52
N LEU A 13 15.58 10.59 17.96
CA LEU A 13 15.41 10.09 16.59
C LEU A 13 15.43 11.21 15.55
N VAL A 14 14.75 12.33 15.84
CA VAL A 14 14.65 13.47 14.89
C VAL A 14 15.94 14.25 14.79
N ASN A 15 16.75 14.32 15.86
CA ASN A 15 18.04 15.02 15.86
C ASN A 15 19.12 14.39 14.94
N SER A 16 18.79 13.32 14.19
CA SER A 16 19.66 12.77 13.14
C SER A 16 19.37 13.31 11.73
N MET A 17 18.30 14.10 11.53
CA MET A 17 17.92 14.66 10.23
C MET A 17 17.64 16.17 10.34
N GLU A 18 18.70 16.93 9.99
CA GLU A 18 18.76 18.28 9.42
C GLU A 18 18.50 19.54 10.29
N ASP A 19 19.52 20.42 10.25
CA ASP A 19 19.46 21.86 10.48
C ASP A 19 18.57 22.51 9.41
N ASP A 20 17.28 22.72 9.67
CA ASP A 20 16.49 23.75 8.98
C ASP A 20 15.49 24.38 9.96
N GLU A 21 15.71 25.66 10.20
CA GLU A 21 15.01 26.52 11.15
C GLU A 21 13.60 26.84 10.63
N ASP A 22 12.57 26.12 11.09
CA ASP A 22 11.18 26.59 11.24
C ASP A 22 10.40 25.55 12.08
N GLN A 23 10.71 25.49 13.37
CA GLN A 23 10.18 24.49 14.30
C GLN A 23 8.94 25.05 15.01
N GLU A 24 7.73 24.64 14.59
CA GLU A 24 6.55 24.75 15.44
C GLU A 24 6.80 23.99 16.76
N PRO A 25 6.30 24.47 17.92
CA PRO A 25 6.59 23.88 19.22
C PRO A 25 6.02 22.46 19.30
N MET A 26 6.89 21.48 19.06
CA MET A 26 6.55 20.06 19.17
C MET A 26 6.54 19.64 20.64
N ASP A 27 5.41 19.07 21.06
CA ASP A 27 5.11 18.47 22.36
C ASP A 27 6.29 17.68 22.97
N ASP A 28 6.81 18.18 24.09
CA ASP A 28 7.91 17.62 24.89
C ASP A 28 7.37 16.48 25.76
N GLY A 29 7.34 15.26 25.23
CA GLY A 29 6.84 14.12 25.97
C GLY A 29 7.24 12.76 25.40
N GLU A 30 7.79 11.91 26.25
CA GLU A 30 7.89 10.46 26.02
C GLU A 30 6.51 9.91 25.61
N ARG A 31 6.37 9.41 24.38
CA ARG A 31 5.11 8.79 23.93
C ARG A 31 5.12 7.29 24.22
N GLU A 32 3.96 6.73 24.55
CA GLU A 32 3.80 5.28 24.63
C GLU A 32 3.98 4.67 23.22
N ALA A 33 4.81 3.63 23.11
CA ALA A 33 5.00 2.92 21.84
C ALA A 33 3.74 2.15 21.50
N SER A 34 2.97 2.70 20.56
CA SER A 34 1.84 2.04 19.92
C SER A 34 2.21 1.56 18.51
N ILE A 35 1.46 0.57 18.01
CA ILE A 35 1.57 0.14 16.61
C ILE A 35 1.34 1.34 15.68
N GLU A 36 0.40 2.22 15.99
CA GLU A 36 0.14 3.41 15.19
C GLU A 36 1.36 4.36 15.12
N GLU A 37 2.09 4.53 16.22
CA GLU A 37 3.32 5.33 16.22
C GLU A 37 4.42 4.66 15.38
N TYR A 38 4.50 3.33 15.40
CA TYR A 38 5.40 2.58 14.53
C TYR A 38 5.07 2.79 13.04
N PHE A 39 3.79 2.79 12.66
CA PHE A 39 3.37 3.13 11.30
C PHE A 39 3.71 4.57 10.91
N LYS A 40 3.59 5.53 11.83
CA LYS A 40 4.00 6.92 11.58
C LYS A 40 5.50 7.02 11.35
N MET A 41 6.31 6.34 12.16
CA MET A 41 7.76 6.31 12.01
C MET A 41 8.19 5.75 10.66
N ILE A 42 7.59 4.64 10.22
CA ILE A 42 7.90 4.10 8.88
C ILE A 42 7.40 5.05 7.80
N SER A 43 6.21 5.62 7.95
CA SER A 43 5.63 6.57 6.98
C SER A 43 6.51 7.80 6.75
N ALA A 44 7.32 8.22 7.74
CA ALA A 44 8.30 9.29 7.55
C ALA A 44 9.33 8.97 6.45
N GLY A 45 9.67 7.69 6.25
CA GLY A 45 10.55 7.23 5.17
C GLY A 45 9.99 7.42 3.76
N LEU A 46 8.72 7.80 3.61
CA LEU A 46 8.11 8.16 2.33
C LEU A 46 8.56 9.54 1.83
N ALA A 47 9.06 10.39 2.73
CA ALA A 47 9.70 11.67 2.39
C ALA A 47 11.14 11.50 1.87
N GLY A 48 11.61 10.26 1.70
CA GLY A 48 12.94 9.97 1.18
C GLY A 48 13.18 10.57 -0.21
N THR A 49 14.37 11.13 -0.42
CA THR A 49 14.77 11.81 -1.66
C THR A 49 15.03 10.87 -2.85
N SER A 50 15.32 9.59 -2.59
CA SER A 50 15.59 8.61 -3.64
C SER A 50 14.42 7.63 -3.85
N PRO A 51 14.12 7.25 -5.11
CA PRO A 51 13.07 6.26 -5.39
C PRO A 51 13.28 4.91 -4.70
N HIS A 52 14.53 4.52 -4.45
CA HIS A 52 14.88 3.32 -3.70
C HIS A 52 14.43 3.39 -2.24
N MET A 53 14.63 4.54 -1.58
CA MET A 53 14.17 4.73 -0.20
C MET A 53 12.65 4.69 -0.12
N VAL A 54 11.95 5.42 -1.01
CA VAL A 54 10.48 5.40 -1.06
C VAL A 54 9.96 3.98 -1.29
N SER A 55 10.56 3.24 -2.24
CA SER A 55 10.18 1.84 -2.51
C SER A 55 10.46 0.93 -1.31
N ALA A 56 11.62 1.04 -0.66
CA ALA A 56 11.92 0.27 0.55
C ALA A 56 10.90 0.56 1.67
N THR A 57 10.50 1.81 1.85
CA THR A 57 9.49 2.22 2.82
C THR A 57 8.11 1.63 2.51
N ILE A 58 7.65 1.70 1.25
CA ILE A 58 6.36 1.10 0.85
C ILE A 58 6.37 -0.43 1.07
N ALA A 59 7.50 -1.08 0.79
CA ALA A 59 7.66 -2.51 1.04
C ALA A 59 7.61 -2.84 2.55
N ALA A 60 8.25 -2.03 3.39
CA ALA A 60 8.17 -2.16 4.84
C ALA A 60 6.73 -1.97 5.33
N LEU A 61 6.04 -0.92 4.88
CA LEU A 61 4.62 -0.68 5.19
C LEU A 61 3.75 -1.86 4.78
N SER A 62 4.02 -2.49 3.63
CA SER A 62 3.28 -3.68 3.18
C SER A 62 3.41 -4.81 4.19
N ARG A 63 4.63 -5.10 4.66
CA ARG A 63 4.88 -6.21 5.59
C ARG A 63 4.25 -5.96 6.96
N VAL A 64 4.33 -4.72 7.45
CA VAL A 64 3.78 -4.33 8.75
C VAL A 64 2.25 -4.27 8.69
N LEU A 65 1.66 -3.78 7.59
CA LEU A 65 0.22 -3.82 7.37
C LEU A 65 -0.30 -5.26 7.40
N PHE A 66 0.34 -6.17 6.68
CA PHE A 66 -0.04 -7.58 6.68
C PHE A 66 -0.11 -8.16 8.10
N GLU A 67 0.90 -7.87 8.92
CA GLU A 67 1.01 -8.42 10.28
C GLU A 67 0.03 -7.78 11.27
N PHE A 68 -0.14 -6.46 11.23
CA PHE A 68 -0.82 -5.70 12.28
C PHE A 68 -2.11 -5.02 11.84
N HIS A 69 -2.69 -5.41 10.69
CA HIS A 69 -3.93 -4.80 10.20
C HIS A 69 -5.11 -4.90 11.18
N ASP A 70 -5.18 -5.96 12.00
CA ASP A 70 -6.23 -6.14 13.01
C ASP A 70 -6.08 -5.19 14.22
N GLU A 71 -4.88 -4.69 14.48
CA GLU A 71 -4.59 -3.76 15.59
C GLU A 71 -4.61 -2.28 15.14
N LEU A 72 -4.85 -2.03 13.85
CA LEU A 72 -4.89 -0.70 13.25
C LEU A 72 -6.31 -0.14 13.19
N ASN A 73 -6.44 1.15 13.49
CA ASN A 73 -7.69 1.85 13.24
C ASN A 73 -7.99 1.95 11.74
N ARG A 74 -9.27 1.89 11.41
CA ARG A 74 -9.82 2.05 10.07
C ARG A 74 -9.28 3.29 9.34
N THR A 75 -9.23 4.42 10.05
CA THR A 75 -8.74 5.69 9.50
C THR A 75 -7.29 5.58 9.02
N LYS A 76 -6.43 4.91 9.78
CA LYS A 76 -5.01 4.72 9.43
C LYS A 76 -4.84 3.84 8.19
N ILE A 77 -5.66 2.79 8.07
CA ILE A 77 -5.66 1.94 6.89
C ILE A 77 -6.09 2.74 5.65
N ASP A 78 -7.15 3.55 5.77
CA ASP A 78 -7.64 4.38 4.66
C ASP A 78 -6.61 5.47 4.26
N GLU A 79 -5.90 6.06 5.22
CA GLU A 79 -4.75 6.96 4.99
C GLU A 79 -3.64 6.25 4.21
N LEU A 80 -3.19 5.07 4.66
CA LEU A 80 -2.11 4.32 4.02
C LEU A 80 -2.45 3.91 2.57
N ILE A 81 -3.70 3.48 2.33
CA ILE A 81 -4.16 3.15 0.98
C ILE A 81 -4.17 4.40 0.10
N SER A 82 -4.67 5.52 0.61
CA SER A 82 -4.71 6.79 -0.14
C SER A 82 -3.30 7.28 -0.46
N THR A 83 -2.37 7.23 0.49
CA THR A 83 -0.96 7.58 0.26
C THR A 83 -0.31 6.65 -0.78
N THR A 84 -0.60 5.35 -0.72
CA THR A 84 -0.02 4.41 -1.68
C THR A 84 -0.63 4.52 -3.08
N GLU A 85 -1.87 4.99 -3.19
CA GLU A 85 -2.49 5.30 -4.48
C GLU A 85 -1.78 6.46 -5.19
N ILE A 86 -1.29 7.46 -4.46
CA ILE A 86 -0.43 8.51 -5.03
C ILE A 86 0.84 7.88 -5.63
N PHE A 87 1.48 6.96 -4.92
CA PHE A 87 2.68 6.26 -5.40
C PHE A 87 2.40 5.31 -6.56
N LEU A 88 1.21 4.71 -6.61
CA LEU A 88 0.74 3.92 -7.75
C LEU A 88 0.74 4.75 -9.03
N ASN A 89 0.36 6.03 -8.96
CA ASN A 89 0.34 6.93 -10.12
C ASN A 89 1.68 7.63 -10.41
N SER A 90 2.76 7.29 -9.70
CA SER A 90 4.07 7.89 -9.93
C SER A 90 4.66 7.50 -11.30
N PRO A 91 5.42 8.37 -11.99
CA PRO A 91 6.06 8.00 -13.26
C PRO A 91 7.22 7.01 -13.08
N ASN A 92 7.69 6.81 -11.85
CA ASN A 92 8.81 5.93 -11.57
C ASN A 92 8.33 4.47 -11.46
N ARG A 93 8.78 3.64 -12.40
CA ARG A 93 8.42 2.22 -12.50
C ARG A 93 8.76 1.42 -11.24
N GLU A 94 9.80 1.78 -10.50
CA GLU A 94 10.19 1.10 -9.28
C GLU A 94 9.21 1.37 -8.13
N ILE A 95 8.85 2.64 -7.95
CA ILE A 95 7.88 3.06 -6.93
C ILE A 95 6.52 2.46 -7.26
N ALA A 96 6.05 2.60 -8.50
CA ALA A 96 4.76 2.06 -8.91
C ALA A 96 4.68 0.54 -8.79
N LYS A 97 5.75 -0.19 -9.16
CA LYS A 97 5.82 -1.65 -8.96
C LYS A 97 5.63 -2.01 -7.49
N THR A 98 6.27 -1.27 -6.59
CA THR A 98 6.19 -1.53 -5.16
C THR A 98 4.81 -1.16 -4.60
N ALA A 99 4.22 -0.05 -5.07
CA ALA A 99 2.86 0.34 -4.73
C ALA A 99 1.82 -0.70 -5.18
N ILE A 100 1.95 -1.30 -6.36
CA ILE A 100 1.10 -2.42 -6.81
C ILE A 100 1.23 -3.62 -5.86
N GLY A 101 2.46 -3.91 -5.41
CA GLY A 101 2.72 -4.93 -4.39
C GLY A 101 1.98 -4.65 -3.08
N PHE A 102 2.04 -3.42 -2.59
CA PHE A 102 1.30 -2.98 -1.41
C PHE A 102 -0.22 -3.14 -1.61
N MET A 103 -0.77 -2.71 -2.75
CA MET A 103 -2.19 -2.85 -3.04
C MET A 103 -2.63 -4.31 -3.01
N LYS A 104 -1.83 -5.22 -3.57
CA LYS A 104 -2.09 -6.66 -3.47
C LYS A 104 -2.15 -7.13 -2.02
N VAL A 105 -1.20 -6.71 -1.17
CA VAL A 105 -1.18 -7.08 0.24
C VAL A 105 -2.40 -6.51 0.98
N ALA A 106 -2.72 -5.24 0.78
CA ALA A 106 -3.89 -4.61 1.38
C ALA A 106 -5.18 -5.35 1.03
N VAL A 107 -5.30 -5.77 -0.22
CA VAL A 107 -6.48 -6.45 -0.75
C VAL A 107 -6.61 -7.90 -0.25
N VAL A 108 -5.50 -8.58 0.01
CA VAL A 108 -5.48 -9.93 0.58
C VAL A 108 -5.67 -9.92 2.10
N SER A 109 -5.19 -8.88 2.78
CA SER A 109 -5.21 -8.82 4.25
C SER A 109 -6.49 -8.19 4.81
N LEU A 110 -7.08 -7.23 4.10
CA LEU A 110 -8.19 -6.45 4.61
C LEU A 110 -9.54 -7.05 4.24
N LYS A 111 -10.56 -6.77 5.07
CA LYS A 111 -11.95 -7.19 4.81
C LYS A 111 -12.46 -6.63 3.49
N GLN A 112 -13.35 -7.37 2.83
CA GLN A 112 -13.90 -6.97 1.53
C GLN A 112 -14.57 -5.59 1.54
N GLU A 113 -15.30 -5.26 2.62
CA GLU A 113 -16.00 -3.97 2.80
C GLU A 113 -15.05 -2.76 2.86
N VAL A 114 -13.82 -3.01 3.30
CA VAL A 114 -12.77 -2.01 3.41
C VAL A 114 -12.24 -1.67 2.03
N VAL A 115 -11.95 -2.72 1.27
CA VAL A 115 -11.34 -2.64 -0.05
C VAL A 115 -12.32 -2.09 -1.06
N SER A 116 -13.61 -2.46 -0.97
CA SER A 116 -14.65 -2.00 -1.90
C SER A 116 -14.73 -0.48 -2.00
N LYS A 117 -14.57 0.23 -0.89
CA LYS A 117 -14.59 1.70 -0.82
C LYS A 117 -13.39 2.36 -1.50
N GLN A 118 -12.30 1.63 -1.69
CA GLN A 118 -11.05 2.14 -2.25
C GLN A 118 -10.86 1.74 -3.72
N LEU A 119 -11.72 0.85 -4.26
CA LEU A 119 -11.62 0.36 -5.65
C LEU A 119 -11.64 1.49 -6.67
N GLU A 120 -12.46 2.52 -6.44
CA GLU A 120 -12.57 3.69 -7.32
C GLU A 120 -11.23 4.40 -7.55
N LYS A 121 -10.35 4.38 -6.55
CA LYS A 121 -9.03 5.00 -6.63
C LYS A 121 -7.97 4.04 -7.19
N ILE A 122 -8.03 2.76 -6.79
CA ILE A 122 -7.00 1.77 -7.11
C ILE A 122 -7.12 1.29 -8.57
N VAL A 123 -8.34 0.99 -9.03
CA VAL A 123 -8.56 0.35 -10.33
C VAL A 123 -8.08 1.21 -11.50
N PRO A 124 -8.39 2.52 -11.59
CA PRO A 124 -7.90 3.36 -12.69
C PRO A 124 -6.38 3.41 -12.77
N GLY A 125 -5.69 3.52 -11.62
CA GLY A 125 -4.23 3.52 -11.56
C GLY A 125 -3.63 2.21 -12.07
N LEU A 126 -4.23 1.07 -11.71
CA LEU A 126 -3.81 -0.24 -12.22
C LEU A 126 -4.01 -0.38 -13.74
N LEU A 127 -5.15 0.08 -14.27
CA LEU A 127 -5.44 0.01 -15.71
C LEU A 127 -4.45 0.85 -16.51
N ASN A 128 -4.08 2.03 -16.02
CA ASN A 128 -3.06 2.87 -16.66
C ASN A 128 -1.73 2.12 -16.83
N TRP A 129 -1.28 1.43 -15.79
CA TRP A 129 -0.07 0.60 -15.87
C TRP A 129 -0.24 -0.66 -16.73
N ALA A 130 -1.44 -1.22 -16.81
CA ALA A 130 -1.72 -2.39 -17.64
C ALA A 130 -1.71 -2.05 -19.15
N ALA A 131 -2.09 -0.82 -19.50
CA ALA A 131 -2.08 -0.29 -20.85
C ALA A 131 -0.67 0.05 -21.35
N GLU A 132 0.29 0.31 -20.45
CA GLU A 132 1.64 0.68 -20.83
C GLU A 132 2.36 -0.45 -21.60
N HIS A 133 2.83 -0.12 -22.81
CA HIS A 133 3.59 -1.05 -23.64
C HIS A 133 4.97 -1.33 -23.00
N LYS A 134 5.36 -2.62 -22.97
CA LYS A 134 6.61 -3.12 -22.34
C LYS A 134 6.66 -2.97 -20.81
N ASN A 135 5.54 -3.16 -20.13
CA ASN A 135 5.53 -3.26 -18.68
C ASN A 135 5.89 -4.68 -18.21
N TYR A 136 7.02 -4.83 -17.50
CA TYR A 136 7.50 -6.11 -16.96
C TYR A 136 6.57 -6.70 -15.89
N PHE A 137 5.84 -5.86 -15.16
CA PHE A 137 4.94 -6.29 -14.10
C PHE A 137 3.46 -6.33 -14.52
N LYS A 138 3.18 -6.33 -15.84
CA LYS A 138 1.83 -6.43 -16.39
C LYS A 138 1.05 -7.64 -15.86
N ALA A 139 1.70 -8.79 -15.74
CA ALA A 139 1.08 -10.00 -15.19
C ALA A 139 0.62 -9.80 -13.74
N ASN A 140 1.41 -9.11 -12.90
CA ASN A 140 1.02 -8.84 -11.52
C ASN A 140 -0.22 -7.93 -11.44
N ILE A 141 -0.31 -6.95 -12.35
CA ILE A 141 -1.47 -6.06 -12.43
C ILE A 141 -2.71 -6.83 -12.89
N GLN A 142 -2.60 -7.64 -13.94
CA GLN A 142 -3.71 -8.46 -14.44
C GLN A 142 -4.23 -9.40 -13.35
N ASN A 143 -3.33 -10.07 -12.61
CA ASN A 143 -3.71 -10.94 -11.51
C ASN A 143 -4.46 -10.19 -10.40
N LEU A 144 -4.06 -8.95 -10.11
CA LEU A 144 -4.74 -8.13 -9.11
C LEU A 144 -6.12 -7.67 -9.59
N LEU A 145 -6.25 -7.26 -10.86
CA LEU A 145 -7.54 -6.93 -11.47
C LEU A 145 -8.47 -8.14 -11.53
N GLU A 146 -7.94 -9.32 -11.86
CA GLU A 146 -8.69 -10.57 -11.83
C GLU A 146 -9.14 -10.93 -10.42
N PHE A 147 -8.28 -10.73 -9.42
CA PHE A 147 -8.66 -10.91 -8.03
C PHE A 147 -9.84 -10.00 -7.64
N PHE A 148 -9.81 -8.72 -8.06
CA PHE A 148 -10.95 -7.83 -7.84
C PHE A 148 -12.22 -8.28 -8.53
N LEU A 149 -12.13 -8.73 -9.79
CA LEU A 149 -13.28 -9.26 -10.53
C LEU A 149 -13.89 -10.49 -9.84
N ARG A 150 -13.05 -11.41 -9.34
CA ARG A 150 -13.52 -12.60 -8.62
C ARG A 150 -14.13 -12.27 -7.26
N LEU A 151 -13.60 -11.27 -6.56
CA LEU A 151 -14.10 -10.87 -5.24
C LEU A 151 -15.39 -10.05 -5.31
N PHE A 152 -15.44 -9.02 -6.16
CA PHE A 152 -16.53 -8.03 -6.15
C PHE A 152 -17.57 -8.27 -7.26
N GLY A 153 -17.32 -9.24 -8.13
CA GLY A 153 -18.14 -9.50 -9.30
C GLY A 153 -17.93 -8.47 -10.41
N PHE A 154 -18.44 -8.81 -11.59
CA PHE A 154 -18.33 -7.97 -12.78
C PHE A 154 -19.12 -6.66 -12.63
N ASP A 155 -20.32 -6.70 -12.06
CA ASP A 155 -21.23 -5.54 -11.95
C ASP A 155 -20.62 -4.37 -11.17
N THR A 156 -19.80 -4.67 -10.16
CA THR A 156 -19.08 -3.65 -9.39
C THR A 156 -17.91 -3.09 -10.20
N PHE A 157 -17.22 -3.96 -10.92
CA PHE A 157 -16.01 -3.62 -11.66
C PHE A 157 -16.31 -2.82 -12.92
N GLU A 158 -17.41 -3.11 -13.62
CA GLU A 158 -17.88 -2.42 -14.83
C GLU A 158 -17.93 -0.89 -14.66
N LYS A 159 -18.15 -0.40 -13.44
CA LYS A 159 -18.16 1.04 -13.11
C LYS A 159 -16.80 1.72 -13.27
N PHE A 160 -15.71 0.95 -13.22
CA PHE A 160 -14.34 1.45 -13.21
C PHE A 160 -13.53 1.09 -14.47
N VAL A 161 -14.03 0.15 -15.29
CA VAL A 161 -13.37 -0.32 -16.52
C VAL A 161 -14.18 0.02 -17.76
N SER A 162 -13.49 0.43 -18.83
CA SER A 162 -14.10 0.54 -20.16
C SER A 162 -14.10 -0.81 -20.88
N SER A 163 -14.88 -0.96 -21.95
CA SER A 163 -14.97 -2.23 -22.71
C SER A 163 -13.62 -2.73 -23.25
N ARG A 164 -12.62 -1.85 -23.45
CA ARG A 164 -11.26 -2.24 -23.85
C ARG A 164 -10.47 -2.91 -22.74
N ASP A 165 -10.72 -2.52 -21.49
CA ASP A 165 -9.97 -2.97 -20.31
C ASP A 165 -10.39 -4.38 -19.87
N ILE A 166 -11.63 -4.78 -20.20
CA ILE A 166 -12.14 -6.13 -19.97
C ILE A 166 -11.29 -7.17 -20.70
N CYS A 167 -10.86 -6.88 -21.93
CA CYS A 167 -10.04 -7.79 -22.72
C CYS A 167 -8.64 -8.00 -22.12
N ILE A 168 -8.11 -7.01 -21.38
CA ILE A 168 -6.83 -7.10 -20.67
C ILE A 168 -6.90 -8.10 -19.51
N CYS A 169 -8.06 -8.28 -18.89
CA CYS A 169 -8.25 -9.17 -17.75
C CYS A 169 -8.41 -10.66 -18.16
N SER A 170 -8.85 -10.95 -19.38
CA SER A 170 -9.19 -12.32 -19.80
C SER A 170 -8.02 -13.19 -20.34
N TYR A 171 -6.83 -12.63 -20.56
CA TYR A 171 -5.83 -13.26 -21.44
C TYR A 171 -4.73 -14.13 -20.79
N GLN A 172 -4.66 -14.30 -19.46
CA GLN A 172 -3.62 -15.14 -18.86
C GLN A 172 -4.11 -15.97 -17.68
N CYS A 173 -5.09 -16.84 -17.96
CA CYS A 173 -5.52 -17.89 -17.07
C CYS A 173 -4.48 -19.03 -17.07
N ASN A 174 -3.38 -18.90 -16.31
CA ASN A 174 -2.52 -19.98 -15.77
C ASN A 174 -1.24 -19.36 -15.16
N TYR A 175 -0.78 -19.92 -14.02
CA TYR A 175 0.49 -19.65 -13.30
C TYR A 175 0.48 -18.70 -12.08
N TRP A 176 -0.44 -18.79 -11.10
CA TRP A 176 -0.20 -18.09 -9.81
C TRP A 176 -0.68 -18.85 -8.56
N TYR A 177 -0.68 -20.19 -8.61
CA TYR A 177 -0.95 -21.06 -7.45
C TYR A 177 0.17 -21.12 -6.40
N TRP A 178 1.21 -20.26 -6.47
CA TRP A 178 2.48 -20.49 -5.75
C TRP A 178 2.93 -19.42 -4.74
N PHE A 179 2.13 -18.38 -4.43
CA PHE A 179 2.58 -17.35 -3.47
C PHE A 179 1.57 -16.92 -2.41
N ILE A 180 0.42 -17.59 -2.32
CA ILE A 180 -0.51 -17.45 -1.20
C ILE A 180 -1.07 -18.84 -0.92
N GLU A 181 -0.29 -19.65 -0.20
CA GLU A 181 -0.90 -20.72 0.59
C GLU A 181 -1.70 -20.07 1.73
N PRO A 182 -2.86 -20.64 2.08
CA PRO A 182 -3.74 -20.08 3.10
C PRO A 182 -3.06 -20.17 4.48
N ILE A 183 -2.98 -19.04 5.17
CA ILE A 183 -2.79 -19.06 6.61
C ILE A 183 -4.10 -19.61 7.19
N ASN A 184 -4.00 -20.82 7.72
CA ASN A 184 -5.05 -21.57 8.41
C ASN A 184 -5.46 -20.86 9.71
#